data_AF-A0A0R1RL63-F1
#
_entry.id   AF-A0A0R1RL63-F1
#
_cell.length_a   1.000
_cell.length_b   1.000
_cell.length_c   1.000
_cell.angle_alpha   90.00
_cell.angle_beta   90.00
_cell.angle_gamma   90.00
#
_symmetry.space_group_name_H-M   'P 1'
#
loop_
_entity.id
_entity.type
_entity.pdbx_description
1 polymer ?
#
loop_
_entity_poly.entity_id
_entity_poly.type
_entity_poly.pdbx_seq_one_letter_code
_entity_poly.pdbx_strand_id
1 'polypeptide(L)'
;MSTNDKETILGLFSEFKRAVATANEQENNRQHLLEIIDQSSEKLAHQQQTPQNEARSVYQNINTMCLADHLKLTADEGAALRKIGDAAQPKSAWQGLNNFNTVNTWPSN
;
A
#
# COMPACT_ATOMS: atom_id res chain seq x y z
N MET A 1 -17.63 6.07 -8.04
CA MET A 1 -16.49 5.49 -7.30
C MET A 1 -17.02 5.01 -5.96
N SER A 2 -16.94 3.72 -5.62
CA SER A 2 -17.48 3.24 -4.35
C SER A 2 -16.56 3.69 -3.22
N THR A 3 -17.09 4.36 -2.20
CA THR A 3 -16.36 4.85 -1.01
C THR A 3 -15.45 3.78 -0.40
N ASN A 4 -15.90 2.53 -0.45
CA ASN A 4 -15.20 1.33 0.00
C ASN A 4 -13.82 1.11 -0.68
N ASP A 5 -13.69 1.39 -1.98
CA ASP A 5 -12.41 1.19 -2.70
C ASP A 5 -11.35 2.18 -2.22
N LYS A 6 -11.75 3.43 -1.95
CA LYS A 6 -10.86 4.48 -1.44
C LYS A 6 -10.39 4.15 -0.02
N GLU A 7 -11.32 3.77 0.86
CA GLU A 7 -11.01 3.40 2.24
C GLU A 7 -10.09 2.18 2.31
N THR A 8 -10.30 1.18 1.45
CA THR A 8 -9.42 0.01 1.35
C THR A 8 -7.99 0.41 0.98
N ILE A 9 -7.81 1.23 -0.05
CA ILE A 9 -6.46 1.67 -0.47
C ILE A 9 -5.79 2.52 0.62
N LEU A 10 -6.52 3.44 1.26
CA LEU A 10 -6.00 4.22 2.38
C LEU A 10 -5.60 3.33 3.57
N GLY A 11 -6.33 2.24 3.80
CA GLY A 11 -5.98 1.21 4.77
C GLY A 11 -4.67 0.51 4.43
N LEU A 12 -4.49 0.08 3.17
CA LEU A 12 -3.24 -0.53 2.70
C LEU A 12 -2.05 0.42 2.78
N PHE A 13 -2.25 1.69 2.45
CA PHE A 13 -1.23 2.74 2.59
C PHE A 13 -0.82 2.93 4.05
N SER A 14 -1.78 2.90 4.97
CA SER A 14 -1.53 2.99 6.41
C SER A 14 -0.79 1.76 6.94
N GLU A 15 -1.12 0.55 6.44
CA GLU A 15 -0.42 -0.68 6.77
C GLU A 15 1.05 -0.62 6.33
N PHE A 16 1.31 -0.19 5.09
CA PHE A 16 2.68 -0.03 4.58
C PHE A 16 3.48 1.01 5.38
N LYS A 17 2.90 2.18 5.70
CA LYS A 17 3.55 3.18 6.56
C LYS A 17 3.95 2.60 7.91
N ARG A 18 3.08 1.78 8.52
CA ARG A 18 3.37 1.12 9.79
C ARG A 18 4.52 0.12 9.65
N ALA A 19 4.56 -0.65 8.56
CA ALA A 19 5.68 -1.56 8.29
C ALA A 19 7.01 -0.80 8.19
N VAL A 20 7.03 0.31 7.44
CA VAL A 20 8.22 1.17 7.29
C VAL A 20 8.66 1.77 8.62
N ALA A 21 7.71 2.27 9.43
CA ALA A 21 8.01 2.85 10.74
C ALA A 21 8.51 1.83 11.78
N THR A 22 8.06 0.58 11.68
CA THR A 22 8.44 -0.49 12.63
C THR A 22 9.85 -1.01 12.35
N ALA A 23 10.29 -0.99 11.10
CA ALA A 23 11.62 -1.43 10.68
C ALA A 23 12.76 -0.45 11.04
N ASN A 24 12.49 0.54 11.91
CA ASN A 24 13.36 1.55 12.51
C ASN A 24 14.88 1.31 12.39
N GLU A 25 15.49 1.86 11.34
CA GLU A 25 16.86 2.37 11.32
C GLU A 25 16.89 3.56 10.34
N GLN A 26 17.60 4.62 10.73
CA GLN A 26 17.68 5.92 10.05
C GLN A 26 18.34 5.83 8.66
N GLU A 27 17.67 5.22 7.69
CA GLU A 27 18.04 5.34 6.28
C GLU A 27 17.17 6.44 5.65
N ASN A 28 17.80 7.54 5.20
CA ASN A 28 17.15 8.61 4.45
C ASN A 28 16.22 8.08 3.34
N ASN A 29 16.56 6.93 2.75
CA ASN A 29 15.80 6.30 1.69
C ASN A 29 14.40 5.85 2.17
N ARG A 30 14.23 5.44 3.43
CA ARG A 30 12.90 5.05 3.95
C ARG A 30 11.95 6.24 4.07
N GLN A 31 12.46 7.46 4.22
CA GLN A 31 11.64 8.66 4.24
C GLN A 31 10.97 8.90 2.88
N HIS A 32 11.68 8.70 1.78
CA HIS A 32 11.11 8.81 0.43
C HIS A 32 9.96 7.80 0.20
N LEU A 33 10.03 6.60 0.81
CA LEU A 33 8.91 5.65 0.75
C LEU A 33 7.65 6.22 1.40
N LEU A 34 7.80 6.88 2.55
CA LEU A 34 6.68 7.51 3.26
C LEU A 34 6.10 8.69 2.45
N GLU A 35 6.97 9.51 1.86
CA GLU A 35 6.59 10.66 1.03
C GLU A 35 5.76 10.24 -0.19
N ILE A 36 6.13 9.15 -0.87
CA ILE A 36 5.34 8.59 -1.98
C ILE A 36 3.91 8.25 -1.51
N ILE A 37 3.78 7.62 -0.35
CA ILE A 37 2.48 7.24 0.20
C ILE A 37 1.66 8.46 0.63
N ASP A 38 2.29 9.45 1.25
CA ASP A 38 1.64 10.70 1.66
C ASP A 38 1.06 11.43 0.44
N GLN A 39 1.87 11.62 -0.60
CA GLN A 39 1.42 12.25 -1.84
C GLN A 39 0.25 11.51 -2.49
N SER A 40 0.31 10.18 -2.57
CA SER A 40 -0.80 9.40 -3.12
C SER A 40 -2.04 9.41 -2.24
N SER A 41 -1.88 9.47 -0.92
CA SER A 41 -2.99 9.63 0.03
C SER A 41 -3.70 10.97 -0.16
N GLU A 42 -2.94 12.05 -0.35
CA GLU A 42 -3.47 13.38 -0.65
C GLU A 42 -4.21 13.40 -1.99
N LYS A 43 -3.64 12.81 -3.05
CA LYS A 43 -4.30 12.69 -4.36
C LYS A 43 -5.65 11.98 -4.26
N LEU A 44 -5.73 10.91 -3.47
CA LEU A 44 -6.99 10.21 -3.19
C LEU A 44 -7.96 11.02 -2.32
N ALA A 45 -7.44 11.78 -1.35
CA ALA A 45 -8.23 12.68 -0.53
C ALA A 45 -8.95 13.73 -1.41
N HIS A 46 -8.21 14.32 -2.36
CA HIS A 46 -8.68 15.34 -3.29
C HIS A 46 -9.34 14.80 -4.57
N GLN A 47 -9.56 13.48 -4.68
CA GLN A 47 -10.18 12.84 -5.85
C GLN A 47 -9.46 13.11 -7.18
N GLN A 48 -8.15 13.39 -7.13
CA GLN A 48 -7.35 13.68 -8.33
C GLN A 48 -7.12 12.43 -9.20
N GLN A 49 -7.24 11.24 -8.60
CA GLN A 49 -7.13 9.95 -9.27
C GLN A 49 -8.06 8.89 -8.67
N THR A 50 -8.17 7.76 -9.37
CA THR A 50 -8.89 6.59 -8.88
C THR A 50 -8.03 5.79 -7.89
N PRO A 51 -8.64 5.10 -6.90
CA PRO A 51 -7.92 4.28 -5.93
C PRO A 51 -6.99 3.25 -6.58
N GLN A 52 -7.46 2.62 -7.65
CA GLN A 52 -6.69 1.61 -8.39
C GLN A 52 -5.45 2.22 -9.07
N ASN A 53 -5.59 3.40 -9.69
CA ASN A 53 -4.47 4.05 -10.36
C ASN A 53 -3.43 4.54 -9.37
N GLU A 54 -3.85 5.05 -8.21
CA GLU A 54 -2.91 5.47 -7.16
C GLU A 54 -2.21 4.28 -6.53
N ALA A 55 -2.92 3.17 -6.26
CA ALA A 55 -2.28 1.93 -5.80
C ALA A 55 -1.22 1.44 -6.80
N ARG A 56 -1.53 1.51 -8.11
CA ARG A 56 -0.58 1.18 -9.17
C ARG A 56 0.63 2.11 -9.18
N SER A 57 0.38 3.42 -9.09
CA SER A 57 1.44 4.43 -9.09
C SER A 57 2.38 4.23 -7.90
N VAL A 58 1.83 4.02 -6.70
CA VAL A 58 2.60 3.74 -5.48
C VAL A 58 3.45 2.48 -5.66
N TYR A 59 2.82 1.37 -6.09
CA TYR A 59 3.54 0.11 -6.29
C TYR A 59 4.70 0.26 -7.27
N GLN A 60 4.48 0.95 -8.39
CA GLN A 60 5.53 1.17 -9.39
C GLN A 60 6.63 2.09 -8.87
N ASN A 61 6.27 3.23 -8.28
CA ASN A 61 7.24 4.21 -7.78
C ASN A 61 8.14 3.61 -6.70
N ILE A 62 7.57 2.86 -5.76
CA ILE A 62 8.35 2.20 -4.70
C ILE A 62 9.28 1.14 -5.29
N ASN A 63 8.82 0.29 -6.20
CA ASN A 63 9.69 -0.70 -6.84
C ASN A 63 10.82 -0.07 -7.66
N THR A 64 10.53 1.01 -8.38
CA THR A 64 11.55 1.79 -9.10
C THR A 64 12.58 2.38 -8.14
N MET A 65 12.14 2.93 -7.01
CA MET A 65 13.03 3.47 -6.00
C MET A 65 13.88 2.39 -5.34
N CYS A 66 13.30 1.22 -5.01
CA CYS A 66 14.07 0.08 -4.50
C CYS A 66 15.17 -0.37 -5.46
N LEU A 67 14.91 -0.33 -6.77
CA LEU A 67 15.91 -0.62 -7.79
C LEU A 67 16.98 0.48 -7.89
N ALA A 68 16.58 1.75 -7.90
CA ALA A 68 17.48 2.88 -8.09
C ALA A 68 18.41 3.11 -6.88
N ASP A 69 17.85 3.05 -5.67
CA ASP A 69 18.56 3.36 -4.42
C ASP A 69 19.18 2.11 -3.76
N HIS A 70 19.09 0.95 -4.43
CA HIS A 70 19.46 -0.36 -3.88
C HIS A 70 18.80 -0.67 -2.51
N LEU A 71 17.64 -0.07 -2.26
CA LEU A 71 16.90 -0.22 -1.01
C LEU A 71 16.27 -1.62 -0.96
N LYS A 72 16.59 -2.35 0.11
CA LYS A 72 15.99 -3.66 0.39
C LYS A 72 14.85 -3.48 1.38
N LEU A 73 13.64 -3.77 0.91
CA LEU A 73 12.48 -3.88 1.79
C LEU A 73 12.66 -5.08 2.72
N THR A 74 12.26 -4.91 3.97
CA THR A 74 12.04 -6.01 4.91
C THR A 74 10.92 -6.92 4.42
N ALA A 75 10.79 -8.10 5.04
CA ALA A 75 9.71 -9.03 4.73
C ALA A 75 8.32 -8.39 4.92
N ASP A 76 8.14 -7.62 6.00
CA ASP A 76 6.88 -6.95 6.33
C ASP A 76 6.55 -5.83 5.33
N GLU A 77 7.54 -5.01 4.97
CA GLU A 77 7.37 -3.96 3.95
C GLU A 77 7.06 -4.55 2.58
N GLY A 78 7.75 -5.63 2.19
CA GLY A 78 7.50 -6.33 0.94
C GLY A 78 6.10 -6.95 0.89
N ALA A 79 5.64 -7.54 2.00
CA ALA A 79 4.29 -8.09 2.10
C ALA A 79 3.22 -6.99 2.00
N ALA A 80 3.40 -5.87 2.69
CA ALA A 80 2.50 -4.72 2.61
C ALA A 80 2.48 -4.10 1.20
N LEU A 81 3.65 -3.94 0.56
CA LEU A 81 3.74 -3.44 -0.82
C LEU A 81 3.05 -4.37 -1.81
N ARG A 82 3.16 -5.69 -1.61
CA ARG A 82 2.50 -6.67 -2.47
C ARG A 82 0.98 -6.54 -2.42
N LYS A 83 0.40 -6.32 -1.22
CA LYS A 83 -1.05 -6.05 -1.09
C LYS A 83 -1.48 -4.81 -1.86
N ILE A 84 -0.67 -3.76 -1.87
CA ILE A 84 -0.90 -2.55 -2.69
C ILE A 84 -0.87 -2.90 -4.18
N GLY A 85 0.12 -3.70 -4.62
CA GLY A 85 0.23 -4.17 -6.01
C GLY A 85 -0.95 -5.05 -6.46
N ASP A 86 -1.45 -5.90 -5.57
CA ASP A 86 -2.64 -6.72 -5.82
C ASP A 86 -3.90 -5.83 -5.92
N ALA A 87 -3.99 -4.77 -5.12
CA ALA A 87 -5.06 -3.78 -5.23
C ALA A 87 -4.94 -2.87 -6.47
N ALA A 88 -3.78 -2.82 -7.12
CA ALA A 88 -3.60 -2.16 -8.42
C ALA A 88 -4.18 -2.98 -9.59
N GLN A 89 -4.49 -4.26 -9.38
CA GLN A 89 -5.07 -5.15 -10.38
C GLN A 89 -6.60 -4.92 -10.52
N PRO A 90 -7.22 -5.34 -11.64
CA PRO A 90 -8.66 -5.26 -11.84
C PRO A 90 -9.45 -5.91 -10.70
N LYS A 91 -10.69 -5.43 -10.47
CA LYS A 91 -11.54 -5.77 -9.30
C LYS A 91 -11.74 -7.27 -9.03
N SER A 92 -11.58 -8.14 -10.02
CA SER A 92 -11.61 -9.60 -9.81
C SER A 92 -10.50 -10.08 -8.88
N ALA A 93 -9.34 -9.43 -8.87
CA ALA A 93 -8.23 -9.73 -7.97
C ALA A 93 -8.49 -9.27 -6.52
N TRP A 94 -9.30 -8.22 -6.33
CA TRP A 94 -9.60 -7.66 -5.01
C TRP A 94 -10.46 -8.59 -4.13
N GLN A 95 -11.32 -9.42 -4.73
CA GLN A 95 -12.10 -10.41 -3.98
C GLN A 95 -11.22 -11.39 -3.22
N GLY A 96 -10.03 -11.72 -3.76
CA GLY A 96 -9.02 -12.52 -3.07
C GLY A 96 -8.47 -11.82 -1.82
N LEU A 97 -8.12 -10.53 -1.94
CA LEU A 97 -7.61 -9.72 -0.82
C LEU A 97 -8.64 -9.51 0.30
N ASN A 98 -9.90 -9.22 -0.06
CA ASN A 98 -10.96 -9.10 0.94
C ASN A 98 -11.12 -10.42 1.70
N ASN A 99 -11.15 -11.57 1.02
CA ASN A 99 -11.16 -12.87 1.70
C ASN A 99 -9.95 -13.08 2.61
N PHE A 100 -8.75 -12.64 2.24
CA PHE A 100 -7.58 -12.72 3.13
C PHE A 100 -7.74 -11.90 4.42
N ASN A 101 -8.40 -10.74 4.36
CA ASN A 101 -8.71 -9.95 5.56
C ASN A 101 -9.87 -10.54 6.38
N THR A 102 -10.90 -11.12 5.74
CA THR A 102 -12.02 -11.74 6.46
C THR A 102 -11.63 -13.05 7.15
N VAL A 103 -10.59 -13.75 6.70
CA VAL A 103 -10.17 -15.02 7.33
C VAL A 103 -9.55 -14.80 8.72
N ASN A 104 -9.17 -13.57 9.09
CA ASN A 104 -8.73 -13.22 10.45
C ASN A 104 -9.86 -12.81 11.40
N THR A 105 -11.12 -12.78 10.97
CA THR A 105 -12.24 -12.65 11.92
C THR A 105 -12.57 -14.04 12.45
N TRP A 106 -11.95 -14.41 13.57
CA TRP A 106 -12.40 -15.55 14.36
C TRP A 106 -13.89 -15.38 14.65
N PRO A 107 -14.76 -16.38 14.39
CA PRO A 107 -16.12 -16.34 14.90
C PRO A 107 -16.00 -16.39 16.42
N SER A 108 -16.13 -15.22 17.05
CA SER A 108 -16.28 -15.15 18.50
C SER A 108 -17.61 -15.81 18.80
N ASN A 109 -17.54 -17.03 19.32
CA ASN A 109 -18.69 -17.77 19.86
C ASN A 109 -18.69 -17.56 21.37
#